data_AF-E9AUV4-F1
#
_entry.id   AF-E9AUV4-F1
#
_cell.length_a   1.000
_cell.length_b   1.000
_cell.length_c   1.000
_cell.angle_alpha   90.00
_cell.angle_beta   90.00
_cell.angle_gamma   90.00
#
_symmetry.space_group_name_H-M   'P 1'
#
loop_
_entity.id
_entity.type
_entity.pdbx_description
1 polymer ?
#
loop_
_entity_poly.entity_id
_entity_poly.type
_entity_poly.pdbx_seq_one_letter_code
_entity_poly.pdbx_strand_id
1 'polypeptide(L)'
;MFRRCLLARLVRRSPVLFSEEKEALFERYSEIENAHSRRIEVLKDAGLFNDEWIATEKVHGANFGIYSTEHGKTIQYAKRSGIMPPHEHFFGYHILIPDLARYAKQGRELLTEQLGMSPSTVIINGELFGGKYDHPSVPKRRQNVMVAGRPRTITAVQTNAFPQYCPDLHFYAFDIKYRMTEEEEYCTMTYDQALAIFEKISGLLYARAIIRGPLSKVAAFDVENFVTTIPPLVGMGDYPLKGNWAEGLVVKHCRRGEPGFDAKGLTIMKFKCTAFQEISTDRRQGPRVDALEEVRRQSIKVSGVQLPDMESVIRDPEVRQATHHLLDHVCENRLQSVLSKIGTDPFETQSITPTELSTLLAKDALKDFLKEADAKIVNTPLLVRREMARYVLFEARKYVASRWKDVVGQQKEADGES
;
A
#
# COMPACT_ATOMS: atom_id res chain seq x y z
N MET A 1 -28.13 -72.58 10.55
CA MET A 1 -27.90 -71.48 9.58
C MET A 1 -28.26 -70.14 10.24
N PHE A 2 -27.31 -69.42 10.84
CA PHE A 2 -27.52 -68.03 11.22
C PHE A 2 -26.22 -67.24 10.96
N ARG A 3 -26.31 -66.28 10.04
CA ARG A 3 -25.24 -65.37 9.60
C ARG A 3 -24.94 -64.35 10.71
N ARG A 4 -23.67 -64.15 11.05
CA ARG A 4 -23.19 -62.99 11.83
C ARG A 4 -22.84 -61.85 10.86
N CYS A 5 -23.55 -60.73 10.97
CA CYS A 5 -23.19 -59.45 10.34
C CYS A 5 -22.04 -58.79 11.12
N LEU A 6 -20.97 -58.41 10.42
CA LEU A 6 -20.00 -57.42 10.90
C LEU A 6 -20.61 -56.02 10.76
N LEU A 7 -20.84 -55.33 11.87
CA LEU A 7 -21.04 -53.87 11.87
C LEU A 7 -19.66 -53.19 11.83
N ALA A 8 -19.39 -52.46 10.76
CA ALA A 8 -18.27 -51.53 10.68
C ALA A 8 -18.47 -50.39 11.69
N ARG A 9 -17.51 -50.22 12.62
CA ARG A 9 -17.43 -49.04 13.49
C ARG A 9 -17.01 -47.83 12.65
N LEU A 10 -18.00 -47.04 12.23
CA LEU A 10 -17.78 -45.65 11.85
C LEU A 10 -17.40 -44.87 13.11
N VAL A 11 -16.11 -44.61 13.29
CA VAL A 11 -15.59 -43.68 14.30
C VAL A 11 -16.07 -42.28 13.91
N ARG A 12 -17.12 -41.79 14.58
CA ARG A 12 -17.45 -40.36 14.59
C ARG A 12 -16.29 -39.63 15.27
N ARG A 13 -15.44 -38.95 14.50
CA ARG A 13 -14.48 -37.98 15.06
C ARG A 13 -15.25 -36.94 15.87
N SER A 14 -14.94 -36.82 17.15
CA SER A 14 -15.58 -35.88 18.07
C SER A 14 -15.27 -34.42 17.69
N PRO A 15 -16.22 -33.48 17.88
CA PRO A 15 -16.02 -32.06 17.57
C PRO A 15 -14.92 -31.37 18.41
N VAL A 16 -14.55 -31.96 19.55
CA VAL A 16 -13.47 -31.45 20.43
C VAL A 16 -12.09 -31.62 19.80
N LEU A 17 -11.79 -32.80 19.25
CA LEU A 17 -10.54 -33.07 18.50
C LEU A 17 -10.42 -32.18 17.25
N PHE A 18 -11.54 -31.93 16.55
CA PHE A 18 -11.59 -31.01 15.40
C PHE A 18 -11.36 -29.53 15.77
N SER A 19 -11.62 -29.14 17.03
CA SER A 19 -11.37 -27.79 17.54
C SER A 19 -9.89 -27.60 17.89
N GLU A 20 -9.29 -28.59 18.56
CA GLU A 20 -7.87 -28.58 18.93
C GLU A 20 -6.95 -28.64 17.69
N GLU A 21 -7.28 -29.45 16.68
CA GLU A 21 -6.53 -29.49 15.41
C GLU A 21 -6.56 -28.13 14.68
N LYS A 22 -7.69 -27.39 14.76
CA LYS A 22 -7.80 -26.05 14.14
C LYS A 22 -7.01 -24.98 14.88
N GLU A 23 -6.93 -25.07 16.21
CA GLU A 23 -6.09 -24.17 17.01
C GLU A 23 -4.61 -24.41 16.76
N ALA A 24 -4.18 -25.66 16.57
CA ALA A 24 -2.79 -26.00 16.24
C ALA A 24 -2.36 -25.56 14.82
N LEU A 25 -3.31 -25.47 13.88
CA LEU A 25 -3.05 -25.03 12.50
C LEU A 25 -3.06 -23.50 12.32
N PHE A 26 -3.76 -22.78 13.19
CA PHE A 26 -3.97 -21.35 13.04
C PHE A 26 -2.77 -20.54 13.54
N GLU A 27 -2.14 -19.80 12.64
CA GLU A 27 -1.04 -18.88 12.96
C GLU A 27 -1.58 -17.45 13.02
N ARG A 28 -1.70 -16.92 14.25
CA ARG A 28 -2.21 -15.55 14.44
C ARG A 28 -1.22 -14.54 13.85
N TYR A 29 -1.71 -13.66 12.98
CA TYR A 29 -0.90 -12.55 12.49
C TYR A 29 -0.70 -11.52 13.61
N SER A 30 0.56 -11.14 13.84
CA SER A 30 0.96 -10.27 14.96
C SER A 30 0.37 -8.88 14.84
N GLU A 31 0.02 -8.29 15.98
CA GLU A 31 -0.42 -6.90 16.01
C GLU A 31 0.77 -5.97 15.76
N ILE A 32 0.53 -4.89 15.00
CA ILE A 32 1.58 -3.92 14.65
C ILE A 32 1.41 -2.69 15.53
N GLU A 33 2.47 -2.34 16.24
CA GLU A 33 2.53 -1.14 17.09
C GLU A 33 2.65 0.15 16.26
N ASN A 34 2.08 1.23 16.78
CA ASN A 34 2.21 2.54 16.15
C ASN A 34 3.66 3.06 16.25
N ALA A 35 4.10 3.75 15.21
CA ALA A 35 5.29 4.57 15.29
C ALA A 35 5.04 5.81 16.16
N HIS A 36 6.03 6.15 16.99
CA HIS A 36 6.06 7.33 17.84
C HIS A 36 7.53 7.70 18.13
N SER A 37 7.81 8.93 18.56
CA SER A 37 9.18 9.43 18.75
C SER A 37 10.10 8.48 19.53
N ARG A 38 9.65 7.98 20.68
CA ARG A 38 10.45 7.02 21.49
C ARG A 38 10.82 5.73 20.74
N ARG A 39 9.95 5.20 19.88
CA ARG A 39 10.26 4.00 19.08
C ARG A 39 11.33 4.32 18.04
N ILE A 40 11.24 5.50 17.43
CA ILE A 40 12.23 5.99 16.48
C ILE A 40 13.59 6.21 17.16
N GLU A 41 13.61 6.73 18.39
CA GLU A 41 14.84 6.85 19.20
C GLU A 41 15.46 5.49 19.49
N VAL A 42 14.67 4.50 19.93
CA VAL A 42 15.18 3.12 20.14
C VAL A 42 15.79 2.53 18.87
N LEU A 43 15.21 2.79 17.70
CA LEU A 43 15.76 2.33 16.41
C LEU A 43 17.04 3.09 16.02
N LYS A 44 17.17 4.37 16.40
CA LYS A 44 18.43 5.12 16.24
C LYS A 44 19.53 4.57 17.13
N ASP A 45 19.24 4.32 18.41
CA ASP A 45 20.18 3.75 19.38
C ASP A 45 20.64 2.35 18.98
N ALA A 46 19.75 1.58 18.35
CA ALA A 46 20.06 0.26 17.79
C ALA A 46 20.82 0.30 16.45
N GLY A 47 21.09 1.49 15.89
CA GLY A 47 21.77 1.67 14.61
C GLY A 47 20.90 1.37 13.37
N LEU A 48 19.62 1.05 13.54
CA LEU A 48 18.72 0.60 12.47
C LEU A 48 18.06 1.76 11.69
N PHE A 49 18.20 3.00 12.16
CA PHE A 49 17.52 4.16 11.56
C PHE A 49 17.98 4.48 10.13
N ASN A 50 19.23 4.14 9.79
CA ASN A 50 19.79 4.38 8.46
C ASN A 50 19.79 3.12 7.57
N ASP A 51 19.38 1.97 8.11
CA ASP A 51 19.24 0.73 7.34
C ASP A 51 18.08 0.84 6.35
N GLU A 52 17.93 -0.13 5.44
CA GLU A 52 16.85 -0.13 4.48
C GLU A 52 15.52 -0.59 5.09
N TRP A 53 14.49 0.24 4.91
CA TRP A 53 13.11 -0.03 5.29
C TRP A 53 12.20 0.05 4.08
N ILE A 54 11.14 -0.74 4.12
CA ILE A 54 10.08 -0.80 3.12
C ILE A 54 8.80 -0.34 3.79
N ALA A 55 8.19 0.71 3.26
CA ALA A 55 6.86 1.13 3.65
C ALA A 55 5.85 0.81 2.56
N THR A 56 4.78 0.11 2.92
CA THR A 56 3.68 -0.25 2.02
C THR A 56 2.39 0.41 2.49
N GLU A 57 1.43 0.64 1.59
CA GLU A 57 0.13 1.18 1.97
C GLU A 57 -0.55 0.27 3.02
N LYS A 58 -1.00 0.86 4.12
CA LYS A 58 -1.81 0.17 5.12
C LYS A 58 -3.27 0.18 4.65
N VAL A 59 -3.71 -0.94 4.10
CA VAL A 59 -5.11 -1.12 3.68
C VAL A 59 -6.01 -1.24 4.91
N HIS A 60 -6.98 -0.34 5.00
CA HIS A 60 -8.08 -0.37 5.97
C HIS A 60 -9.17 -1.36 5.53
N GLY A 61 -9.09 -2.60 6.01
CA GLY A 61 -10.05 -3.65 5.70
C GLY A 61 -10.26 -4.58 6.88
N ALA A 62 -10.25 -5.89 6.65
CA ALA A 62 -10.21 -6.90 7.68
C ALA A 62 -9.09 -7.90 7.38
N ASN A 63 -8.24 -8.17 8.37
CA ASN A 63 -7.19 -9.17 8.28
C ASN A 63 -7.76 -10.52 7.81
N PHE A 64 -7.12 -11.08 6.78
CA PHE A 64 -7.54 -12.29 6.11
C PHE A 64 -6.34 -13.14 5.72
N GLY A 65 -6.41 -14.45 5.95
CA GLY A 65 -5.35 -15.39 5.59
C GLY A 65 -5.86 -16.50 4.68
N ILE A 66 -5.07 -16.83 3.66
CA ILE A 66 -5.29 -18.01 2.81
C ILE A 66 -4.31 -19.08 3.26
N TYR A 67 -4.84 -20.20 3.75
CA TYR A 67 -4.07 -21.32 4.28
C TYR A 67 -4.11 -22.45 3.26
N SER A 68 -2.95 -22.85 2.77
CA SER A 68 -2.78 -24.06 1.99
C SER A 68 -2.05 -25.08 2.85
N THR A 69 -2.74 -26.11 3.32
CA THR A 69 -2.21 -27.12 4.27
C THR A 69 -2.10 -28.49 3.62
N GLU A 70 -1.54 -29.47 4.33
CA GLU A 70 -1.39 -30.86 3.89
C GLU A 70 -0.73 -30.98 2.50
N HIS A 71 0.35 -30.23 2.29
CA HIS A 71 1.05 -30.12 1.00
C HIS A 71 0.14 -29.66 -0.16
N GLY A 72 -0.85 -28.82 0.15
CA GLY A 72 -1.75 -28.20 -0.83
C GLY A 72 -3.04 -28.94 -1.10
N LYS A 73 -3.30 -30.06 -0.39
CA LYS A 73 -4.58 -30.80 -0.52
C LYS A 73 -5.77 -30.03 0.03
N THR A 74 -5.53 -29.20 1.03
CA THR A 74 -6.58 -28.47 1.75
C THR A 74 -6.33 -26.97 1.66
N ILE A 75 -7.38 -26.21 1.30
CA ILE A 75 -7.38 -24.75 1.32
C ILE A 75 -8.41 -24.28 2.35
N GLN A 76 -7.97 -23.44 3.27
CA GLN A 76 -8.78 -22.85 4.32
C GLN A 76 -8.58 -21.34 4.37
N TYR A 77 -9.54 -20.64 4.97
CA TYR A 77 -9.53 -19.18 5.08
C TYR A 77 -9.65 -18.79 6.53
N ALA A 78 -8.88 -17.81 6.96
CA ALA A 78 -8.88 -17.33 8.33
C ALA A 78 -9.16 -15.84 8.41
N LYS A 79 -9.88 -15.46 9.45
CA LYS A 79 -9.92 -14.08 9.96
C LYS A 79 -8.89 -13.95 11.08
N ARG A 80 -8.72 -12.73 11.60
CA ARG A 80 -7.78 -12.44 12.71
C ARG A 80 -7.91 -13.36 13.93
N SER A 81 -9.11 -13.87 14.22
CA SER A 81 -9.36 -14.71 15.39
C SER A 81 -9.37 -16.21 15.12
N GLY A 82 -9.14 -16.67 13.89
CA GLY A 82 -9.05 -18.09 13.59
C GLY A 82 -9.47 -18.50 12.18
N ILE A 83 -9.23 -19.77 11.86
CA ILE A 83 -9.71 -20.44 10.64
C ILE A 83 -11.25 -20.51 10.67
N MET A 84 -11.87 -19.98 9.63
CA MET A 84 -13.33 -19.94 9.50
C MET A 84 -13.87 -21.25 8.93
N PRO A 85 -15.02 -21.75 9.42
CA PRO A 85 -15.70 -22.84 8.75
C PRO A 85 -16.34 -22.35 7.43
N PRO A 86 -16.55 -23.23 6.43
CA PRO A 86 -17.07 -22.83 5.11
C PRO A 86 -18.45 -22.15 5.13
N HIS A 87 -19.23 -22.36 6.19
CA HIS A 87 -20.57 -21.79 6.36
C HIS A 87 -20.59 -20.45 7.11
N GLU A 88 -19.46 -19.98 7.63
CA GLU A 88 -19.38 -18.69 8.31
C GLU A 88 -19.41 -17.56 7.28
N HIS A 89 -20.40 -16.69 7.35
CA HIS A 89 -20.49 -15.49 6.50
C HIS A 89 -19.60 -14.37 7.06
N PHE A 90 -18.46 -14.13 6.40
CA PHE A 90 -17.52 -13.07 6.74
C PHE A 90 -17.41 -12.06 5.58
N PHE A 91 -18.18 -10.98 5.67
CA PHE A 91 -18.33 -9.91 4.66
C PHE A 91 -18.78 -10.33 3.24
N GLY A 92 -18.87 -11.62 2.96
CA GLY A 92 -19.14 -12.16 1.63
C GLY A 92 -17.90 -12.67 0.90
N TYR A 93 -16.77 -12.93 1.59
CA TYR A 93 -15.51 -13.42 0.99
C TYR A 93 -15.69 -14.64 0.09
N HIS A 94 -16.77 -15.43 0.27
CA HIS A 94 -17.11 -16.56 -0.58
C HIS A 94 -17.12 -16.24 -2.07
N ILE A 95 -17.46 -15.00 -2.45
CA ILE A 95 -17.43 -14.56 -3.85
C ILE A 95 -16.01 -14.61 -4.44
N LEU A 96 -14.98 -14.47 -3.59
CA LEU A 96 -13.57 -14.47 -3.98
C LEU A 96 -12.94 -15.86 -3.94
N ILE A 97 -13.62 -16.90 -3.43
CA ILE A 97 -13.04 -18.24 -3.29
C ILE A 97 -12.38 -18.76 -4.57
N PRO A 98 -12.94 -18.58 -5.78
CA PRO A 98 -12.27 -19.01 -7.03
C PRO A 98 -10.89 -18.37 -7.20
N ASP A 99 -10.78 -17.06 -6.96
CA ASP A 99 -9.51 -16.35 -7.04
C ASP A 99 -8.57 -16.70 -5.89
N LEU A 100 -9.06 -16.76 -4.66
CA LEU A 100 -8.26 -17.10 -3.48
C LEU A 100 -7.65 -18.51 -3.60
N ALA A 101 -8.41 -19.49 -4.10
CA ALA A 101 -7.92 -20.84 -4.34
C ALA A 101 -6.83 -20.87 -5.43
N ARG A 102 -7.02 -20.08 -6.50
CA ARG A 102 -6.02 -19.91 -7.56
C ARG A 102 -4.74 -19.25 -7.03
N TYR A 103 -4.84 -18.22 -6.20
CA TYR A 103 -3.70 -17.58 -5.54
C TYR A 103 -2.96 -18.53 -4.61
N ALA A 104 -3.68 -19.32 -3.80
CA ALA A 104 -3.08 -20.32 -2.92
C ALA A 104 -2.26 -21.35 -3.71
N LYS A 105 -2.83 -21.86 -4.81
CA LYS A 105 -2.18 -22.84 -5.66
C LYS A 105 -0.92 -22.26 -6.32
N GLN A 106 -1.04 -21.14 -7.02
CA GLN A 106 0.10 -20.51 -7.70
C GLN A 106 1.20 -20.09 -6.71
N GLY A 107 0.83 -19.48 -5.58
CA GLY A 107 1.79 -19.07 -4.56
C GLY A 107 2.54 -20.26 -3.94
N ARG A 108 1.86 -21.39 -3.71
CA ARG A 108 2.50 -22.63 -3.25
C ARG A 108 3.43 -23.21 -4.30
N GLU A 109 3.03 -23.25 -5.57
CA GLU A 109 3.85 -23.77 -6.67
C GLU A 109 5.16 -22.96 -6.78
N LEU A 110 5.06 -21.64 -6.80
CA LEU A 110 6.21 -20.72 -6.85
C LEU A 110 7.11 -20.83 -5.62
N LEU A 111 6.52 -20.94 -4.42
CA LEU A 111 7.29 -21.14 -3.20
C LEU A 111 8.01 -22.50 -3.20
N THR A 112 7.34 -23.55 -3.67
CA THR A 112 7.92 -24.90 -3.77
C THR A 112 9.12 -24.90 -4.72
N GLU A 113 9.02 -24.20 -5.86
CA GLU A 113 10.13 -24.00 -6.78
C GLU A 113 11.30 -23.27 -6.11
N GLN A 114 11.02 -22.18 -5.40
CA GLN A 114 12.05 -21.38 -4.71
C GLN A 114 12.74 -22.15 -3.58
N LEU A 115 12.01 -23.02 -2.85
CA LEU A 115 12.54 -23.82 -1.75
C LEU A 115 13.17 -25.15 -2.21
N GLY A 116 12.88 -25.61 -3.43
CA GLY A 116 13.27 -26.93 -3.94
C GLY A 116 12.53 -28.11 -3.28
N MET A 117 11.59 -27.83 -2.36
CA MET A 117 10.84 -28.81 -1.59
C MET A 117 9.44 -28.29 -1.29
N SER A 118 8.43 -29.17 -1.25
CA SER A 118 7.06 -28.77 -0.99
C SER A 118 6.80 -28.59 0.51
N PRO A 119 6.50 -27.37 1.00
CA PRO A 119 6.19 -27.15 2.40
C PRO A 119 4.90 -27.87 2.83
N SER A 120 4.76 -28.23 4.10
CA SER A 120 3.50 -28.79 4.63
C SER A 120 2.40 -27.74 4.58
N THR A 121 2.68 -26.53 5.05
CA THR A 121 1.74 -25.40 5.12
C THR A 121 2.34 -24.15 4.50
N VAL A 122 1.51 -23.42 3.74
CA VAL A 122 1.78 -22.07 3.22
C VAL A 122 0.62 -21.17 3.63
N ILE A 123 0.94 -20.00 4.15
CA ILE A 123 -0.02 -18.97 4.55
C ILE A 123 0.28 -17.71 3.77
N ILE A 124 -0.69 -17.26 2.96
CA ILE A 124 -0.66 -15.94 2.34
C ILE A 124 -1.54 -15.03 3.20
N ASN A 125 -0.91 -14.13 3.95
CA ASN A 125 -1.60 -13.14 4.76
C ASN A 125 -1.88 -11.89 3.92
N GLY A 126 -3.06 -11.33 4.12
CA GLY A 126 -3.50 -10.14 3.43
C GLY A 126 -4.67 -9.45 4.13
N GLU A 127 -5.23 -8.49 3.42
CA GLU A 127 -6.38 -7.72 3.86
C GLU A 127 -7.55 -7.99 2.90
N LEU A 128 -8.70 -8.41 3.44
CA LEU A 128 -9.97 -8.37 2.73
C LEU A 128 -10.47 -6.92 2.78
N PHE A 129 -10.79 -6.33 1.64
CA PHE A 129 -11.23 -4.92 1.58
C PHE A 129 -12.29 -4.69 0.50
N GLY A 130 -12.84 -3.48 0.47
CA GLY A 130 -13.81 -3.04 -0.53
C GLY A 130 -15.27 -3.15 -0.06
N GLY A 131 -16.18 -3.27 -1.01
CA GLY A 131 -17.63 -3.22 -0.75
C GLY A 131 -18.20 -1.82 -0.51
N LYS A 132 -17.40 -0.76 -0.76
CA LYS A 132 -17.82 0.65 -0.61
C LYS A 132 -17.05 1.57 -1.55
N TYR A 133 -17.79 2.33 -2.36
CA TYR A 133 -17.26 3.42 -3.18
C TYR A 133 -18.35 4.44 -3.53
N ASP A 134 -18.32 5.61 -2.90
CA ASP A 134 -19.37 6.62 -2.94
C ASP A 134 -19.09 7.70 -4.01
N HIS A 135 -18.95 7.29 -5.27
CA HIS A 135 -18.83 8.22 -6.40
C HIS A 135 -20.16 8.33 -7.17
N PRO A 136 -20.62 9.53 -7.56
CA PRO A 136 -21.92 9.71 -8.24
C PRO A 136 -22.08 8.89 -9.53
N SER A 137 -20.98 8.69 -10.27
CA SER A 137 -20.95 7.91 -11.51
C SER A 137 -20.69 6.41 -11.31
N VAL A 138 -20.52 5.94 -10.07
CA VAL A 138 -20.32 4.52 -9.76
C VAL A 138 -21.63 3.95 -9.19
N PRO A 139 -22.32 3.04 -9.91
CA PRO A 139 -23.60 2.51 -9.46
C PRO A 139 -23.49 1.76 -8.14
N LYS A 140 -24.42 2.04 -7.22
CA LYS A 140 -24.60 1.23 -6.01
C LYS A 140 -25.23 -0.11 -6.41
N ARG A 141 -24.53 -1.22 -6.18
CA ARG A 141 -25.02 -2.57 -6.47
C ARG A 141 -25.09 -3.37 -5.19
N ARG A 142 -26.27 -3.93 -4.89
CA ARG A 142 -26.39 -4.92 -3.82
C ARG A 142 -26.02 -6.28 -4.38
N GLN A 143 -24.91 -6.82 -3.90
CA GLN A 143 -24.46 -8.16 -4.28
C GLN A 143 -24.85 -9.16 -3.19
N ASN A 144 -25.16 -10.38 -3.61
CA ASN A 144 -25.42 -11.49 -2.70
C ASN A 144 -24.52 -12.67 -3.09
N VAL A 145 -24.17 -13.48 -2.11
CA VAL A 145 -23.41 -14.72 -2.29
C VAL A 145 -24.11 -15.85 -1.54
N MET A 146 -24.03 -17.07 -2.09
CA MET A 146 -24.59 -18.25 -1.45
C MET A 146 -23.63 -18.77 -0.37
N VAL A 147 -24.09 -18.83 0.87
CA VAL A 147 -23.33 -19.39 2.00
C VAL A 147 -24.16 -20.49 2.63
N ALA A 148 -23.67 -21.73 2.60
CA ALA A 148 -24.38 -22.90 3.10
C ALA A 148 -25.83 -23.01 2.58
N GLY A 149 -26.01 -22.79 1.27
CA GLY A 149 -27.32 -22.88 0.61
C GLY A 149 -28.27 -21.71 0.89
N ARG A 150 -27.82 -20.64 1.56
CA ARG A 150 -28.63 -19.44 1.83
C ARG A 150 -28.02 -18.20 1.17
N PRO A 151 -28.81 -17.34 0.52
CA PRO A 151 -28.31 -16.07 0.01
C PRO A 151 -27.96 -15.14 1.17
N ARG A 152 -26.76 -14.58 1.16
CA ARG A 152 -26.27 -13.58 2.10
C ARG A 152 -25.85 -12.33 1.33
N THR A 153 -26.16 -11.16 1.86
CA THR A 153 -25.74 -9.89 1.26
C THR A 153 -24.28 -9.61 1.57
N ILE A 154 -23.53 -9.24 0.53
CA ILE A 154 -22.16 -8.75 0.64
C ILE A 154 -22.20 -7.35 1.26
N THR A 155 -21.39 -7.13 2.28
CA THR A 155 -21.32 -5.86 3.01
C THR A 155 -19.96 -5.22 2.84
N ALA A 156 -19.89 -3.90 2.89
CA ALA A 156 -18.63 -3.17 3.02
C ALA A 156 -17.81 -3.73 4.19
N VAL A 157 -16.52 -3.94 3.96
CA VAL A 157 -15.63 -4.42 5.04
C VAL A 157 -15.44 -3.34 6.11
N GLN A 158 -15.38 -2.08 5.67
CA GLN A 158 -15.28 -0.89 6.51
C GLN A 158 -16.30 0.16 6.07
N THR A 159 -16.81 0.95 7.01
CA THR A 159 -17.90 1.93 6.76
C THR A 159 -17.45 3.40 6.84
N ASN A 160 -16.16 3.66 7.16
CA ASN A 160 -15.58 5.00 7.26
C ASN A 160 -15.75 5.85 5.99
N ALA A 161 -15.65 7.16 6.12
CA ALA A 161 -15.76 8.09 4.98
C ALA A 161 -14.62 7.91 3.96
N PHE A 162 -13.42 7.58 4.43
CA PHE A 162 -12.23 7.21 3.66
C PHE A 162 -11.40 6.20 4.48
N PRO A 163 -10.41 5.52 3.87
CA PRO A 163 -10.32 5.31 2.43
C PRO A 163 -11.50 4.48 1.92
N GLN A 164 -11.88 4.73 0.67
CA GLN A 164 -12.79 3.89 -0.10
C GLN A 164 -12.05 3.41 -1.35
N TYR A 165 -12.18 2.12 -1.67
CA TYR A 165 -11.34 1.50 -2.69
C TYR A 165 -12.12 1.15 -3.95
N CYS A 166 -13.23 0.42 -3.78
CA CYS A 166 -14.09 -0.06 -4.86
C CYS A 166 -15.41 -0.63 -4.30
N PRO A 167 -16.46 -0.74 -5.14
CA PRO A 167 -17.73 -1.33 -4.74
C PRO A 167 -17.66 -2.86 -4.57
N ASP A 168 -16.67 -3.52 -5.17
CA ASP A 168 -16.47 -4.96 -5.10
C ASP A 168 -15.54 -5.35 -3.94
N LEU A 169 -15.54 -6.64 -3.57
CA LEU A 169 -14.56 -7.16 -2.60
C LEU A 169 -13.27 -7.55 -3.30
N HIS A 170 -12.14 -7.36 -2.62
CA HIS A 170 -10.83 -7.79 -3.09
C HIS A 170 -9.97 -8.28 -1.93
N PHE A 171 -8.91 -9.02 -2.26
CA PHE A 171 -7.89 -9.47 -1.32
C PHE A 171 -6.55 -8.83 -1.67
N TYR A 172 -5.86 -8.26 -0.67
CA TYR A 172 -4.57 -7.57 -0.80
C TYR A 172 -3.50 -8.29 0.03
N ALA A 173 -2.61 -9.05 -0.61
CA ALA A 173 -1.57 -9.82 0.09
C ALA A 173 -0.43 -8.93 0.61
N PHE A 174 0.11 -9.23 1.79
CA PHE A 174 1.22 -8.45 2.37
C PHE A 174 2.33 -9.27 3.05
N ASP A 175 2.12 -10.56 3.32
CA ASP A 175 3.16 -11.46 3.86
C ASP A 175 2.91 -12.91 3.45
N ILE A 176 3.98 -13.69 3.39
CA ILE A 176 3.94 -15.15 3.24
C ILE A 176 4.65 -15.78 4.45
N LYS A 177 4.00 -16.80 5.04
CA LYS A 177 4.63 -17.71 6.01
C LYS A 177 4.55 -19.14 5.51
N TYR A 178 5.48 -19.99 5.92
CA TYR A 178 5.47 -21.41 5.60
C TYR A 178 6.17 -22.23 6.69
N ARG A 179 5.95 -23.54 6.69
CA ARG A 179 6.71 -24.53 7.48
C ARG A 179 6.91 -25.79 6.64
N MET A 180 8.03 -26.49 6.80
CA MET A 180 8.32 -27.66 5.95
C MET A 180 7.58 -28.90 6.44
N THR A 181 7.52 -29.09 7.75
CA THR A 181 6.75 -30.17 8.40
C THR A 181 5.66 -29.60 9.32
N GLU A 182 4.84 -30.43 9.95
CA GLU A 182 3.78 -29.95 10.85
C GLU A 182 4.31 -29.58 12.25
N GLU A 183 5.47 -30.12 12.60
CA GLU A 183 6.15 -29.95 13.89
C GLU A 183 7.07 -28.73 13.92
N GLU A 184 7.46 -28.22 12.75
CA GLU A 184 8.31 -27.04 12.62
C GLU A 184 7.55 -25.72 12.87
N GLU A 185 8.28 -24.72 13.39
CA GLU A 185 7.79 -23.36 13.50
C GLU A 185 7.62 -22.69 12.12
N TYR A 186 6.72 -21.70 12.06
CA TYR A 186 6.51 -20.93 10.84
C TYR A 186 7.71 -20.02 10.53
N CYS A 187 8.31 -20.22 9.36
CA CYS A 187 9.22 -19.27 8.75
C CYS A 187 8.42 -18.13 8.11
N THR A 188 8.82 -16.88 8.38
CA THR A 188 8.26 -15.69 7.71
C THR A 188 9.21 -15.26 6.60
N MET A 189 8.69 -15.09 5.39
CA MET A 189 9.51 -14.59 4.28
C MET A 189 9.85 -13.11 4.48
N THR A 190 11.02 -12.70 4.01
CA THR A 190 11.33 -11.27 3.87
C THR A 190 10.42 -10.62 2.83
N TYR A 191 10.36 -9.28 2.84
CA TYR A 191 9.55 -8.52 1.89
C TYR A 191 9.88 -8.89 0.43
N ASP A 192 11.16 -8.86 0.06
CA ASP A 192 11.59 -9.11 -1.32
C ASP A 192 11.33 -10.55 -1.76
N GLN A 193 11.49 -11.52 -0.85
CA GLN A 193 11.16 -12.91 -1.12
C GLN A 193 9.65 -13.09 -1.38
N ALA A 194 8.79 -12.47 -0.56
CA ALA A 194 7.34 -12.53 -0.76
C ALA A 194 6.91 -11.78 -2.05
N LEU A 195 7.53 -10.63 -2.32
CA LEU A 195 7.29 -9.83 -3.52
C LEU A 195 7.57 -10.63 -4.81
N ALA A 196 8.70 -11.34 -4.86
CA ALA A 196 9.08 -12.17 -6.01
C ALA A 196 8.05 -13.27 -6.33
N ILE A 197 7.31 -13.74 -5.32
CA ILE A 197 6.19 -14.67 -5.51
C ILE A 197 4.94 -13.90 -5.96
N PHE A 198 4.57 -12.83 -5.24
CA PHE A 198 3.36 -12.06 -5.53
C PHE A 198 3.31 -11.52 -6.97
N GLU A 199 4.43 -11.03 -7.50
CA GLU A 199 4.53 -10.49 -8.85
C GLU A 199 4.20 -11.50 -9.95
N LYS A 200 4.40 -12.80 -9.67
CA LYS A 200 4.13 -13.88 -10.62
C LYS A 200 2.70 -14.43 -10.52
N ILE A 201 1.93 -14.05 -9.50
CA ILE A 201 0.55 -14.50 -9.33
C ILE A 201 -0.40 -13.57 -10.09
N SER A 202 -0.92 -14.03 -11.22
CA SER A 202 -1.79 -13.23 -12.09
C SER A 202 -3.01 -12.70 -11.34
N GLY A 203 -3.27 -11.39 -11.40
CA GLY A 203 -4.45 -10.75 -10.80
C GLY A 203 -4.42 -10.59 -9.28
N LEU A 204 -3.38 -11.06 -8.59
CA LEU A 204 -3.23 -10.81 -7.15
C LEU A 204 -2.91 -9.33 -6.90
N LEU A 205 -3.68 -8.69 -6.01
CA LEU A 205 -3.29 -7.41 -5.44
C LEU A 205 -2.40 -7.67 -4.23
N TYR A 206 -1.32 -6.89 -4.10
CA TYR A 206 -0.35 -7.07 -3.04
C TYR A 206 0.35 -5.77 -2.64
N ALA A 207 0.98 -5.81 -1.46
CA ALA A 207 1.75 -4.75 -0.83
C ALA A 207 3.01 -4.40 -1.63
N ARG A 208 2.91 -3.34 -2.44
CA ARG A 208 4.07 -2.74 -3.12
C ARG A 208 4.68 -1.64 -2.25
N ALA A 209 6.00 -1.52 -2.31
CA ALA A 209 6.71 -0.45 -1.65
C ALA A 209 6.19 0.90 -2.17
N ILE A 210 5.58 1.68 -1.27
CA ILE A 210 5.25 3.09 -1.49
C ILE A 210 6.52 3.92 -1.38
N ILE A 211 7.39 3.56 -0.43
CA ILE A 211 8.69 4.17 -0.28
C ILE A 211 9.67 3.12 0.25
N ARG A 212 10.83 3.01 -0.41
CA ARG A 212 11.96 2.17 0.02
C ARG A 212 13.19 3.03 0.25
N GLY A 213 13.95 2.72 1.30
CA GLY A 213 15.20 3.40 1.66
C GLY A 213 15.39 3.55 3.17
N PRO A 214 16.28 4.45 3.63
CA PRO A 214 16.52 4.65 5.06
C PRO A 214 15.25 5.05 5.81
N LEU A 215 15.14 4.72 7.10
CA LEU A 215 13.97 5.09 7.91
C LEU A 215 13.79 6.62 7.96
N SER A 216 14.86 7.40 7.80
CA SER A 216 14.78 8.86 7.62
C SER A 216 13.98 9.26 6.38
N LYS A 217 14.16 8.55 5.25
CA LYS A 217 13.38 8.76 4.02
C LYS A 217 11.91 8.44 4.29
N VAL A 218 11.63 7.28 4.88
CA VAL A 218 10.25 6.86 5.23
C VAL A 218 9.58 7.84 6.20
N ALA A 219 10.30 8.29 7.23
CA ALA A 219 9.78 9.20 8.23
C ALA A 219 9.53 10.62 7.71
N ALA A 220 10.17 11.03 6.61
CA ALA A 220 9.90 12.29 5.92
C ALA A 220 8.60 12.27 5.08
N PHE A 221 7.98 11.10 4.91
CA PHE A 221 6.75 10.96 4.14
C PHE A 221 5.54 11.58 4.84
N ASP A 222 4.73 12.33 4.07
CA ASP A 222 3.50 12.95 4.56
C ASP A 222 2.34 11.94 4.57
N VAL A 223 2.25 11.21 5.68
CA VAL A 223 1.17 10.25 5.91
C VAL A 223 -0.19 10.93 6.10
N GLU A 224 -0.24 12.18 6.56
CA GLU A 224 -1.49 12.90 6.83
C GLU A 224 -2.29 13.16 5.55
N ASN A 225 -1.58 13.49 4.46
CA ASN A 225 -2.19 13.78 3.16
C ASN A 225 -1.96 12.68 2.12
N PHE A 226 -1.57 11.47 2.55
CA PHE A 226 -1.34 10.35 1.65
C PHE A 226 -2.66 9.85 1.05
N VAL A 227 -2.90 10.12 -0.24
CA VAL A 227 -4.05 9.61 -0.98
C VAL A 227 -3.84 8.12 -1.29
N THR A 228 -4.87 7.29 -1.07
CA THR A 228 -4.78 5.84 -1.37
C THR A 228 -4.41 5.59 -2.83
N THR A 229 -3.51 4.63 -3.06
CA THR A 229 -3.00 4.27 -4.39
C THR A 229 -3.81 3.15 -5.05
N ILE A 230 -4.80 2.60 -4.33
CA ILE A 230 -5.53 1.39 -4.72
C ILE A 230 -6.64 1.61 -5.75
N PRO A 231 -7.44 2.70 -5.73
CA PRO A 231 -8.58 2.83 -6.64
C PRO A 231 -8.25 2.60 -8.14
N PRO A 232 -7.14 3.14 -8.70
CA PRO A 232 -6.75 2.84 -10.09
C PRO A 232 -6.53 1.34 -10.37
N LEU A 233 -6.10 0.57 -9.38
CA LEU A 233 -5.77 -0.86 -9.51
C LEU A 233 -7.00 -1.75 -9.63
N VAL A 234 -8.14 -1.24 -9.18
CA VAL A 234 -9.44 -1.95 -9.13
C VAL A 234 -10.47 -1.26 -10.02
N GLY A 235 -10.00 -0.57 -11.08
CA GLY A 235 -10.85 0.04 -12.10
C GLY A 235 -11.53 1.34 -11.68
N MET A 236 -11.20 1.92 -10.52
CA MET A 236 -11.80 3.16 -10.02
C MET A 236 -10.98 4.42 -10.37
N GLY A 237 -10.00 4.29 -11.28
CA GLY A 237 -9.05 5.35 -11.64
C GLY A 237 -9.67 6.62 -12.21
N ASP A 238 -10.84 6.52 -12.87
CA ASP A 238 -11.56 7.65 -13.46
C ASP A 238 -12.64 8.26 -12.57
N TYR A 239 -12.81 7.73 -11.35
CA TYR A 239 -13.87 8.12 -10.43
C TYR A 239 -13.28 8.67 -9.12
N PRO A 240 -12.47 9.73 -9.16
CA PRO A 240 -11.73 10.19 -7.98
C PRO A 240 -12.67 10.67 -6.87
N LEU A 241 -12.37 10.25 -5.63
CA LEU A 241 -13.00 10.77 -4.43
C LEU A 241 -12.14 11.86 -3.80
N LYS A 242 -12.74 13.00 -3.45
CA LYS A 242 -12.04 14.09 -2.76
C LYS A 242 -11.71 13.67 -1.33
N GLY A 243 -10.47 13.86 -0.90
CA GLY A 243 -10.05 13.52 0.47
C GLY A 243 -10.02 12.01 0.75
N ASN A 244 -9.79 11.19 -0.28
CA ASN A 244 -9.69 9.74 -0.12
C ASN A 244 -8.29 9.34 0.39
N TRP A 245 -7.99 9.74 1.62
CA TRP A 245 -6.70 9.45 2.24
C TRP A 245 -6.60 7.99 2.67
N ALA A 246 -5.42 7.40 2.51
CA ALA A 246 -5.09 6.09 3.06
C ALA A 246 -5.08 6.15 4.60
N GLU A 247 -5.24 5.00 5.25
CA GLU A 247 -5.07 4.90 6.69
C GLU A 247 -3.62 5.24 7.11
N GLY A 248 -2.66 4.84 6.27
CA GLY A 248 -1.26 5.16 6.44
C GLY A 248 -0.35 4.12 5.81
N LEU A 249 0.74 3.77 6.50
CA LEU A 249 1.78 2.86 6.04
C LEU A 249 2.05 1.75 7.06
N VAL A 250 2.38 0.56 6.56
CA VAL A 250 3.09 -0.48 7.32
C VAL A 250 4.55 -0.42 6.92
N VAL A 251 5.44 -0.24 7.89
CA VAL A 251 6.88 -0.06 7.70
C VAL A 251 7.61 -1.25 8.28
N LYS A 252 8.37 -1.96 7.45
CA LYS A 252 9.14 -3.16 7.80
C LYS A 252 10.60 -2.96 7.45
N HIS A 253 11.50 -3.43 8.29
CA HIS A 253 12.92 -3.51 7.93
C HIS A 253 13.12 -4.57 6.83
N CYS A 254 14.02 -4.34 5.88
CA CYS A 254 14.21 -5.26 4.73
C CYS A 254 14.55 -6.69 5.14
N ARG A 255 15.37 -6.82 6.18
CA ARG A 255 15.81 -8.10 6.78
C ARG A 255 14.77 -8.80 7.66
N ARG A 256 13.61 -8.20 7.91
CA ARG A 256 12.57 -8.82 8.76
C ARG A 256 12.09 -10.13 8.12
N GLY A 257 12.28 -11.24 8.82
CA GLY A 257 12.04 -12.60 8.30
C GLY A 257 13.31 -13.42 8.12
N GLU A 258 14.49 -12.78 8.11
CA GLU A 258 15.76 -13.51 8.15
C GLU A 258 15.92 -14.27 9.48
N PRO A 259 16.40 -15.53 9.45
CA PRO A 259 16.70 -16.28 10.66
C PRO A 259 17.65 -15.53 11.58
N GLY A 260 17.28 -15.39 12.86
CA GLY A 260 18.07 -14.67 13.87
C GLY A 260 17.97 -13.15 13.82
N PHE A 261 17.22 -12.57 12.87
CA PHE A 261 16.95 -11.14 12.81
C PHE A 261 15.65 -10.78 13.55
N ASP A 262 15.68 -9.69 14.33
CA ASP A 262 14.52 -9.14 15.06
C ASP A 262 13.85 -10.05 16.11
N ALA A 263 14.66 -10.67 16.99
CA ALA A 263 14.14 -11.46 18.12
C ALA A 263 13.22 -10.67 19.08
N LYS A 264 13.19 -9.33 19.00
CA LYS A 264 12.40 -8.43 19.88
C LYS A 264 11.20 -7.77 19.19
N GLY A 265 10.95 -8.03 17.90
CA GLY A 265 9.79 -7.52 17.16
C GLY A 265 9.76 -6.00 16.92
N LEU A 266 10.91 -5.32 16.99
CA LEU A 266 11.02 -3.86 16.83
C LEU A 266 10.95 -3.43 15.36
N THR A 267 11.17 -4.35 14.41
CA THR A 267 11.44 -4.02 13.00
C THR A 267 10.19 -3.98 12.11
N ILE A 268 9.02 -3.86 12.73
CA ILE A 268 7.75 -3.56 12.06
C ILE A 268 6.96 -2.52 12.86
N MET A 269 6.34 -1.57 12.18
CA MET A 269 5.49 -0.54 12.80
C MET A 269 4.49 0.03 11.80
N LYS A 270 3.47 0.72 12.30
CA LYS A 270 2.49 1.43 11.46
C LYS A 270 2.60 2.94 11.66
N PHE A 271 2.64 3.66 10.55
CA PHE A 271 2.51 5.11 10.49
C PHE A 271 1.07 5.37 10.08
N LYS A 272 0.27 6.02 10.91
CA LYS A 272 -1.14 6.28 10.61
C LYS A 272 -1.41 7.77 10.60
N CYS A 273 -2.27 8.22 9.69
CA CYS A 273 -2.72 9.61 9.76
C CYS A 273 -3.60 9.82 11.00
N THR A 274 -3.64 11.06 11.49
CA THR A 274 -4.38 11.45 12.72
C THR A 274 -5.86 11.03 12.67
N ALA A 275 -6.48 11.02 11.48
CA ALA A 275 -7.85 10.59 11.27
C ALA A 275 -8.13 9.12 11.72
N PHE A 276 -7.10 8.26 11.78
CA PHE A 276 -7.21 6.84 12.18
C PHE A 276 -6.56 6.52 13.53
N GLN A 277 -6.18 7.53 14.32
CA GLN A 277 -5.71 7.28 15.68
C GLN A 277 -6.87 6.80 16.58
N GLU A 278 -6.67 5.68 17.25
CA GLU A 278 -7.68 5.02 18.10
C GLU A 278 -7.74 5.63 19.51
N ILE A 279 -6.63 6.21 19.98
CA ILE A 279 -6.50 6.81 21.30
C ILE A 279 -6.41 8.32 21.15
N SER A 280 -7.36 9.04 21.76
CA SER A 280 -7.24 10.47 22.01
C SER A 280 -6.43 10.68 23.29
N THR A 281 -5.46 11.60 23.28
CA THR A 281 -4.73 12.02 24.48
C THR A 281 -5.59 12.84 25.45
N ASP A 282 -6.79 13.24 25.04
CA ASP A 282 -7.77 13.96 25.85
C ASP A 282 -9.10 13.18 25.94
N ARG A 283 -9.58 12.97 27.17
CA ARG A 283 -10.85 12.28 27.48
C ARG A 283 -12.10 13.06 27.06
N ARG A 284 -11.97 14.35 26.70
CA ARG A 284 -13.05 15.18 26.12
C ARG A 284 -12.91 15.36 24.59
N GLN A 285 -12.01 14.59 23.95
CA GLN A 285 -11.62 14.66 22.52
C GLN A 285 -10.94 15.97 22.08
N GLY A 286 -10.00 16.50 22.86
CA GLY A 286 -8.96 17.39 22.35
C GLY A 286 -8.23 16.82 21.11
N PRO A 287 -7.53 17.66 20.33
CA PRO A 287 -7.10 17.30 18.98
C PRO A 287 -6.15 16.10 19.00
N ARG A 288 -6.43 15.13 18.14
CA ARG A 288 -5.48 14.07 17.79
C ARG A 288 -4.25 14.74 17.20
N VAL A 289 -3.09 14.53 17.83
CA VAL A 289 -1.83 15.12 17.38
C VAL A 289 -1.05 14.11 16.56
N ASP A 290 -0.33 14.61 15.57
CA ASP A 290 0.59 13.79 14.83
C ASP A 290 1.82 13.47 15.70
N ALA A 291 1.84 12.24 16.22
CA ALA A 291 2.90 11.76 17.10
C ALA A 291 4.29 11.70 16.45
N LEU A 292 4.36 11.92 15.13
CA LEU A 292 5.60 11.93 14.36
C LEU A 292 5.91 13.29 13.75
N GLU A 293 5.16 14.36 14.05
CA GLU A 293 5.33 15.68 13.42
C GLU A 293 6.78 16.16 13.52
N GLU A 294 7.37 16.12 14.72
CA GLU A 294 8.75 16.55 14.93
C GLU A 294 9.75 15.65 14.18
N VAL A 295 9.54 14.33 14.23
CA VAL A 295 10.38 13.35 13.53
C VAL A 295 10.32 13.59 12.03
N ARG A 296 9.14 13.85 11.47
CA ARG A 296 8.95 14.16 10.05
C ARG A 296 9.64 15.45 9.68
N ARG A 297 9.46 16.51 10.47
CA ARG A 297 10.11 17.82 10.25
C ARG A 297 11.63 17.70 10.22
N GLN A 298 12.21 16.94 11.14
CA GLN A 298 13.65 16.66 11.16
C GLN A 298 14.07 15.82 9.95
N SER A 299 13.30 14.79 9.62
CA SER A 299 13.59 13.90 8.50
C SER A 299 13.51 14.61 7.15
N ILE A 300 12.58 15.55 6.96
CA ILE A 300 12.48 16.40 5.76
C ILE A 300 13.73 17.27 5.59
N LYS A 301 14.37 17.75 6.67
CA LYS A 301 15.63 18.50 6.56
C LYS A 301 16.78 17.64 6.02
N VAL A 302 16.75 16.33 6.28
CA VAL A 302 17.80 15.39 5.87
C VAL A 302 17.51 14.80 4.49
N SER A 303 16.30 14.30 4.28
CA SER A 303 15.93 13.51 3.10
C SER A 303 15.15 14.32 2.06
N GLY A 304 14.69 15.53 2.41
CA GLY A 304 13.73 16.29 1.62
C GLY A 304 12.31 15.76 1.77
N VAL A 305 11.35 16.49 1.20
CA VAL A 305 9.95 16.03 1.08
C VAL A 305 9.91 14.80 0.18
N GLN A 306 9.15 13.79 0.58
CA GLN A 306 9.01 12.55 -0.19
C GLN A 306 7.66 12.48 -0.91
N LEU A 307 7.70 11.99 -2.14
CA LEU A 307 6.56 11.41 -2.83
C LEU A 307 6.63 9.88 -2.72
N PRO A 308 5.55 9.15 -3.04
CA PRO A 308 5.66 7.73 -3.33
C PRO A 308 6.74 7.49 -4.39
N ASP A 309 7.37 6.33 -4.36
CA ASP A 309 8.23 5.89 -5.46
C ASP A 309 7.34 5.72 -6.71
N MET A 310 7.75 6.27 -7.86
CA MET A 310 6.89 6.39 -9.05
C MET A 310 6.29 5.05 -9.51
N GLU A 311 7.06 3.96 -9.36
CA GLU A 311 6.63 2.62 -9.70
C GLU A 311 5.45 2.10 -8.87
N SER A 312 5.25 2.64 -7.66
CA SER A 312 4.18 2.22 -6.77
C SER A 312 2.82 2.76 -7.23
N VAL A 313 2.80 3.95 -7.82
CA VAL A 313 1.59 4.69 -8.23
C VAL A 313 1.35 4.69 -9.74
N ILE A 314 2.40 4.64 -10.57
CA ILE A 314 2.32 4.53 -12.02
C ILE A 314 2.84 3.14 -12.41
N ARG A 315 1.93 2.19 -12.58
CA ARG A 315 2.29 0.77 -12.76
C ARG A 315 2.58 0.38 -14.21
N ASP A 316 1.94 1.02 -15.17
CA ASP A 316 2.21 0.79 -16.59
C ASP A 316 3.62 1.32 -16.94
N PRO A 317 4.55 0.46 -17.40
CA PRO A 317 5.91 0.88 -17.75
C PRO A 317 5.96 1.97 -18.83
N GLU A 318 5.05 1.94 -19.82
CA GLU A 318 5.02 2.96 -20.88
C GLU A 318 4.57 4.31 -20.32
N VAL A 319 3.57 4.30 -19.42
CA VAL A 319 3.14 5.53 -18.73
C VAL A 319 4.25 6.07 -17.82
N ARG A 320 5.01 5.20 -17.15
CA ARG A 320 6.20 5.61 -16.39
C ARG A 320 7.25 6.26 -17.28
N GLN A 321 7.58 5.63 -18.40
CA GLN A 321 8.55 6.18 -19.34
C GLN A 321 8.10 7.55 -19.86
N ALA A 322 6.82 7.68 -20.23
CA ALA A 322 6.24 8.96 -20.62
C ALA A 322 6.26 9.98 -19.48
N THR A 323 6.11 9.54 -18.22
CA THR A 323 6.24 10.42 -17.05
C THR A 323 7.67 10.90 -16.87
N HIS A 324 8.67 10.03 -17.01
CA HIS A 324 10.08 10.44 -16.99
C HIS A 324 10.39 11.45 -18.08
N HIS A 325 9.94 11.18 -19.31
CA HIS A 325 10.05 12.12 -20.42
C HIS A 325 9.41 13.48 -20.07
N LEU A 326 8.20 13.50 -19.50
CA LEU A 326 7.56 14.72 -18.98
C LEU A 326 8.43 15.46 -17.95
N LEU A 327 9.16 14.74 -17.07
CA LEU A 327 10.05 15.37 -16.11
C LEU A 327 11.25 16.04 -16.79
N ASP A 328 11.75 15.48 -17.89
CA ASP A 328 12.87 16.06 -18.67
C ASP A 328 12.50 17.42 -19.30
N HIS A 329 11.21 17.73 -19.47
CA HIS A 329 10.76 19.07 -19.88
C HIS A 329 11.02 20.12 -18.78
N VAL A 330 11.26 19.75 -17.53
CA VAL A 330 11.63 20.66 -16.44
C VAL A 330 13.12 20.99 -16.57
N CYS A 331 13.44 21.94 -17.45
CA CYS A 331 14.81 22.31 -17.78
C CYS A 331 15.01 23.84 -17.87
N GLU A 332 16.27 24.26 -18.01
CA GLU A 332 16.67 25.68 -18.03
C GLU A 332 15.96 26.44 -19.15
N ASN A 333 16.00 25.92 -20.38
CA ASN A 333 15.37 26.57 -21.53
C ASN A 333 13.87 26.81 -21.31
N ARG A 334 13.20 25.86 -20.65
CA ARG A 334 11.78 26.02 -20.33
C ARG A 334 11.55 27.03 -19.21
N LEU A 335 12.38 27.02 -18.17
CA LEU A 335 12.35 28.04 -17.14
C LEU A 335 12.50 29.44 -17.74
N GLN A 336 13.50 29.64 -18.61
CA GLN A 336 13.71 30.92 -19.30
C GLN A 336 12.51 31.31 -20.19
N SER A 337 11.91 30.36 -20.92
CA SER A 337 10.69 30.61 -21.69
C SER A 337 9.49 30.99 -20.81
N VAL A 338 9.42 30.50 -19.58
CA VAL A 338 8.38 30.87 -18.62
C VAL A 338 8.66 32.27 -18.05
N LEU A 339 9.90 32.56 -17.65
CA LEU A 339 10.32 33.87 -17.17
C LEU A 339 10.03 34.97 -18.22
N SER A 340 10.34 34.71 -19.49
CA SER A 340 10.08 35.67 -20.58
C SER A 340 8.59 35.95 -20.80
N LYS A 341 7.69 35.04 -20.42
CA LYS A 341 6.22 35.23 -20.50
C LYS A 341 5.67 35.99 -19.30
N ILE A 342 6.38 35.97 -18.17
CA ILE A 342 6.00 36.63 -16.91
C ILE A 342 6.46 38.08 -16.90
N GLY A 343 7.67 38.36 -17.39
CA GLY A 343 8.32 39.68 -17.27
C GLY A 343 8.99 39.90 -15.91
N THR A 344 9.53 41.09 -15.69
CA THR A 344 10.28 41.49 -14.48
C THR A 344 9.38 42.02 -13.36
N ASP A 345 8.29 42.74 -13.71
CA ASP A 345 7.39 43.40 -12.73
C ASP A 345 6.98 42.50 -11.54
N PRO A 346 6.63 41.21 -11.74
CA PRO A 346 6.22 40.35 -10.62
C PRO A 346 7.34 40.05 -9.61
N PHE A 347 8.59 40.07 -10.07
CA PHE A 347 9.77 39.88 -9.22
C PHE A 347 10.12 41.16 -8.45
N GLU A 348 9.99 42.32 -9.08
CA GLU A 348 10.19 43.63 -8.47
C GLU A 348 9.17 43.91 -7.37
N THR A 349 7.90 43.67 -7.68
CA THR A 349 6.77 43.83 -6.74
C THR A 349 6.70 42.74 -5.67
N GLN A 350 7.59 41.74 -5.74
CA GLN A 350 7.58 40.56 -4.88
C GLN A 350 6.23 39.83 -4.86
N SER A 351 5.48 39.94 -5.95
CA SER A 351 4.16 39.33 -6.11
C SER A 351 4.26 37.88 -6.57
N ILE A 352 5.40 37.47 -7.14
CA ILE A 352 5.67 36.07 -7.52
C ILE A 352 6.50 35.33 -6.47
N THR A 353 6.02 34.14 -6.10
CA THR A 353 6.70 33.22 -5.18
C THR A 353 7.38 32.06 -5.94
N PRO A 354 8.37 31.36 -5.32
CA PRO A 354 8.94 30.16 -5.91
C PRO A 354 7.87 29.10 -6.25
N THR A 355 6.83 29.00 -5.42
CA THR A 355 5.73 28.05 -5.60
C THR A 355 4.90 28.36 -6.84
N GLU A 356 4.61 29.65 -7.08
CA GLU A 356 3.89 30.09 -8.28
C GLU A 356 4.72 29.89 -9.53
N LEU A 357 6.00 30.26 -9.52
CA LEU A 357 6.92 30.01 -10.63
C LEU A 357 7.05 28.52 -10.94
N SER A 358 7.15 27.67 -9.91
CA SER A 358 7.15 26.20 -10.07
C SER A 358 5.87 25.68 -10.73
N THR A 359 4.72 26.28 -10.37
CA THR A 359 3.43 25.91 -10.94
C THR A 359 3.35 26.32 -12.41
N LEU A 360 3.88 27.50 -12.78
CA LEU A 360 3.96 27.95 -14.16
C LEU A 360 4.90 27.08 -15.00
N LEU A 361 6.07 26.73 -14.45
CA LEU A 361 7.02 25.82 -15.08
C LEU A 361 6.41 24.43 -15.33
N ALA A 362 5.75 23.85 -14.32
CA ALA A 362 5.09 22.56 -14.45
C ALA A 362 3.95 22.58 -15.49
N LYS A 363 3.17 23.67 -15.54
CA LYS A 363 2.11 23.84 -16.55
C LYS A 363 2.68 23.97 -17.96
N ASP A 364 3.76 24.72 -18.14
CA ASP A 364 4.41 24.87 -19.45
C ASP A 364 5.04 23.54 -19.91
N ALA A 365 5.69 22.80 -19.00
CA ALA A 365 6.24 21.47 -19.26
C ALA A 365 5.15 20.50 -19.72
N LEU A 366 4.05 20.43 -18.97
CA LEU A 366 2.92 19.58 -19.30
C LEU A 366 2.27 19.97 -20.64
N LYS A 367 2.10 21.27 -20.91
CA LYS A 367 1.53 21.75 -22.17
C LYS A 367 2.37 21.31 -23.38
N ASP A 368 3.69 21.35 -23.24
CA ASP A 368 4.58 21.01 -24.33
C ASP A 368 4.68 19.50 -24.55
N PHE A 369 4.81 18.73 -23.46
CA PHE A 369 4.71 17.27 -23.48
C PHE A 369 3.43 16.78 -24.18
N LEU A 370 2.29 17.43 -23.93
CA LEU A 370 1.01 17.04 -24.54
C LEU A 370 0.96 17.24 -26.07
N LYS A 371 1.90 17.96 -26.69
CA LYS A 371 1.97 18.10 -28.15
C LYS A 371 2.48 16.83 -28.84
N GLU A 372 3.26 16.03 -28.12
CA GLU A 372 3.91 14.81 -28.62
C GLU A 372 3.43 13.54 -27.90
N ALA A 373 2.69 13.68 -26.80
CA ALA A 373 2.16 12.56 -26.05
C ALA A 373 1.17 11.72 -26.87
N ASP A 374 1.40 10.40 -26.90
CA ASP A 374 0.51 9.45 -27.53
C ASP A 374 -0.88 9.42 -26.89
N ALA A 375 -1.89 9.10 -27.70
CA ALA A 375 -3.28 8.99 -27.24
C ALA A 375 -3.45 8.01 -26.07
N LYS A 376 -2.65 6.94 -26.01
CA LYS A 376 -2.66 5.99 -24.88
C LYS A 376 -2.31 6.67 -23.55
N ILE A 377 -1.31 7.54 -23.55
CA ILE A 377 -0.87 8.28 -22.36
C ILE A 377 -1.93 9.29 -21.94
N VAL A 378 -2.48 10.03 -22.92
CA VAL A 378 -3.53 11.03 -22.67
C VAL A 378 -4.82 10.41 -22.12
N ASN A 379 -5.13 9.18 -22.54
CA ASN A 379 -6.34 8.44 -22.12
C ASN A 379 -6.11 7.55 -20.88
N THR A 380 -4.95 7.63 -20.24
CA THR A 380 -4.69 6.91 -18.99
C THR A 380 -5.65 7.39 -17.88
N PRO A 381 -6.04 6.55 -16.90
CA PRO A 381 -7.04 6.92 -15.90
C PRO A 381 -6.74 8.25 -15.18
N LEU A 382 -7.78 9.01 -14.86
CA LEU A 382 -7.67 10.37 -14.31
C LEU A 382 -6.78 10.45 -13.07
N LEU A 383 -6.88 9.50 -12.14
CA LEU A 383 -6.04 9.46 -10.95
C LEU A 383 -4.55 9.25 -11.28
N VAL A 384 -4.22 8.47 -12.30
CA VAL A 384 -2.83 8.26 -12.75
C VAL A 384 -2.29 9.54 -13.42
N ARG A 385 -3.09 10.21 -14.26
CA ARG A 385 -2.71 11.51 -14.84
C ARG A 385 -2.49 12.59 -13.78
N ARG A 386 -3.26 12.56 -12.68
CA ARG A 386 -3.02 13.43 -11.52
C ARG A 386 -1.69 13.14 -10.84
N GLU A 387 -1.27 11.88 -10.75
CA GLU A 387 0.06 11.54 -10.25
C GLU A 387 1.16 12.04 -11.20
N MET A 388 1.02 11.90 -12.52
CA MET A 388 1.97 12.49 -13.48
C MET A 388 2.12 14.00 -13.26
N ALA A 389 1.00 14.72 -13.13
CA ALA A 389 0.99 16.15 -12.83
C ALA A 389 1.63 16.49 -11.47
N ARG A 390 1.48 15.61 -10.47
CA ARG A 390 2.09 15.75 -9.15
C ARG A 390 3.61 15.59 -9.21
N TYR A 391 4.13 14.61 -9.96
CA TYR A 391 5.58 14.42 -10.13
C TYR A 391 6.22 15.59 -10.88
N VAL A 392 5.64 16.07 -11.98
CA VAL A 392 6.22 17.23 -12.71
C VAL A 392 6.18 18.50 -11.87
N LEU A 393 5.13 18.72 -11.08
CA LEU A 393 5.09 19.85 -10.14
C LEU A 393 6.15 19.72 -9.04
N PHE A 394 6.38 18.51 -8.54
CA PHE A 394 7.41 18.25 -7.54
C PHE A 394 8.81 18.48 -8.09
N GLU A 395 9.09 18.03 -9.31
CA GLU A 395 10.39 18.27 -9.96
C GLU A 395 10.59 19.75 -10.28
N ALA A 396 9.55 20.44 -10.78
CA ALA A 396 9.59 21.89 -10.99
C ALA A 396 9.88 22.66 -9.70
N ARG A 397 9.31 22.24 -8.55
CA ARG A 397 9.60 22.85 -7.24
C ARG A 397 11.05 22.66 -6.83
N LYS A 398 11.61 21.47 -6.99
CA LYS A 398 13.03 21.21 -6.72
C LYS A 398 13.92 22.07 -7.61
N TYR A 399 13.62 22.11 -8.90
CA TYR A 399 14.38 22.87 -9.89
C TYR A 399 14.35 24.37 -9.58
N VAL A 400 13.16 24.96 -9.41
CA VAL A 400 13.01 26.39 -9.09
C VAL A 400 13.65 26.71 -7.75
N ALA A 401 13.49 25.89 -6.71
CA ALA A 401 14.14 26.13 -5.43
C ALA A 401 15.68 26.19 -5.54
N SER A 402 16.28 25.35 -6.40
CA SER A 402 17.72 25.37 -6.66
C SER A 402 18.19 26.60 -7.43
N ARG A 403 17.32 27.19 -8.26
CA ARG A 403 17.61 28.35 -9.12
C ARG A 403 17.12 29.69 -8.57
N TRP A 404 16.35 29.68 -7.48
CA TRP A 404 15.58 30.85 -7.05
C TRP A 404 16.43 32.09 -6.82
N LYS A 405 17.61 31.92 -6.20
CA LYS A 405 18.54 33.04 -5.96
C LYS A 405 19.05 33.65 -7.27
N ASP A 406 19.41 32.80 -8.23
CA ASP A 406 19.92 33.22 -9.53
C ASP A 406 18.82 33.94 -10.33
N VAL A 407 17.60 33.39 -10.32
CA VAL A 407 16.43 33.99 -10.98
C VAL A 407 16.16 35.39 -10.42
N VAL A 408 16.07 35.53 -9.08
CA VAL A 408 15.82 36.84 -8.46
C VAL A 408 16.98 37.82 -8.70
N GLY A 409 18.22 37.33 -8.79
CA GLY A 409 19.39 38.16 -9.12
C GLY A 409 19.33 38.70 -10.56
N GLN A 410 19.13 37.82 -11.53
CA GLN A 410 19.09 38.17 -12.95
C GLN A 410 17.96 39.16 -13.29
N GLN A 411 16.78 39.00 -12.66
CA GLN A 411 15.66 39.92 -12.91
C GLN A 411 15.93 41.33 -12.33
N LYS A 412 16.73 41.46 -11.27
CA LYS A 412 17.14 42.77 -10.74
C LYS A 412 18.25 43.44 -11.57
N GLU A 413 19.11 42.65 -12.20
CA GLU A 413 20.17 43.16 -13.08
C GLU A 413 19.63 43.61 -14.45
N ALA A 414 18.57 42.96 -14.95
CA ALA A 414 17.90 43.33 -16.20
C ALA A 414 17.26 44.74 -16.15
N ASP A 415 16.92 45.25 -14.96
CA ASP A 415 16.47 46.64 -14.72
C ASP A 415 17.64 47.64 -14.58
N GLY A 416 18.88 47.15 -14.53
CA GLY A 416 20.09 47.90 -14.19
C GLY A 416 20.95 48.35 -15.38
N GLU A 417 20.44 48.41 -16.61
CA GLU A 417 21.17 48.98 -17.76
C GLU A 417 20.32 49.98 -18.57
N SER A 418 20.32 51.24 -18.13
CA SER A 418 20.69 52.46 -18.91
C SER A 418 20.58 53.71 -18.04
#